data_AF-A0A947ZRB8-F1
#
_entry.id   AF-A0A947ZRB8-F1
#
_cell.length_a   1.000
_cell.length_b   1.000
_cell.length_c   1.000
_cell.angle_alpha   90.00
_cell.angle_beta   90.00
_cell.angle_gamma   90.00
#
_symmetry.space_group_name_H-M   'P 1'
#
loop_
_entity.id
_entity.type
_entity.pdbx_description
1 polymer ?
#
loop_
_entity_poly.entity_id
_entity_poly.type
_entity_poly.pdbx_seq_one_letter_code
_entity_poly.pdbx_strand_id
1 'polypeptide(L)'
;MNNTKNIFLVIIVAVICFIAGYMIYPVLKPALKSGDTFEAGWQAAKERLEQSDFNMPTDMEITSIYGKITKIEGDKITVAITPLSPLADPKLDTRIVTANENTKIYKLTPKSEEEMREEEIEIGPDEIPMSAEPYKREEISLSDLQVDQKISVFAAEDIKEKKEFTAESIQTEEVLSVSPELPESPELPK
;
A
#
# COMPACT_ATOMS: atom_id res chain seq x y z
N MET A 1 11.42 47.73 55.50
CA MET A 1 9.97 47.92 55.27
C MET A 1 9.60 48.04 53.78
N ASN A 2 10.44 47.58 52.83
CA ASN A 2 10.20 47.75 51.38
C ASN A 2 9.72 46.47 50.67
N ASN A 3 9.95 45.28 51.25
CA ASN A 3 9.65 44.00 50.59
C ASN A 3 8.14 43.72 50.50
N THR A 4 7.36 44.16 51.50
CA THR A 4 5.90 43.96 51.53
C THR A 4 5.20 44.75 50.42
N LYS A 5 5.71 45.93 50.06
CA LYS A 5 5.17 46.74 48.95
C LYS A 5 5.45 46.12 47.58
N ASN A 6 6.64 45.54 47.40
CA ASN A 6 7.01 44.86 46.16
C ASN A 6 6.21 43.57 45.94
N ILE A 7 5.96 42.80 47.01
CA ILE A 7 5.12 41.59 46.93
C ILE A 7 3.68 41.96 46.54
N PHE A 8 3.13 43.03 47.11
CA PHE A 8 1.77 43.47 46.78
C PHE A 8 1.63 43.92 45.32
N LEU A 9 2.66 44.59 44.78
CA LEU A 9 2.69 45.04 43.38
C LEU A 9 2.74 43.85 42.41
N VAL A 10 3.53 42.82 42.70
CA VAL A 10 3.60 41.59 41.87
C VAL A 10 2.26 40.86 41.83
N ILE A 11 1.57 40.76 42.97
CA ILE A 11 0.25 40.12 43.05
C ILE A 11 -0.77 40.88 42.19
N ILE A 12 -0.78 42.22 42.26
CA ILE A 12 -1.68 43.04 41.45
C ILE A 12 -1.42 42.84 39.94
N VAL A 13 -0.15 42.84 39.52
CA VAL A 13 0.20 42.61 38.11
C VAL A 13 -0.23 41.22 37.65
N ALA A 14 -0.01 40.18 38.47
CA ALA A 14 -0.43 38.82 38.15
C ALA A 14 -1.96 38.70 37.99
N VAL A 15 -2.74 39.36 38.85
CA VAL A 15 -4.20 39.38 38.76
C VAL A 15 -4.67 40.10 37.50
N ILE A 16 -4.04 41.24 37.15
CA ILE A 16 -4.37 41.97 35.92
C ILE A 16 -4.06 41.13 34.68
N CYS A 17 -2.91 40.45 34.64
CA CYS A 17 -2.57 39.54 33.55
C CYS A 17 -3.56 38.36 33.44
N PHE A 18 -4.02 37.82 34.57
CA PHE A 18 -5.00 36.73 34.59
C PHE A 18 -6.37 37.18 34.06
N ILE A 19 -6.84 38.36 34.46
CA ILE A 19 -8.10 38.94 33.99
C ILE A 19 -8.01 39.28 32.49
N ALA A 20 -6.89 39.87 32.05
CA ALA A 20 -6.66 40.17 30.63
C ALA A 20 -6.64 38.89 29.80
N GLY A 21 -5.96 37.83 30.25
CA GLY A 21 -5.96 36.53 29.60
C GLY A 21 -7.36 35.92 29.51
N TYR A 22 -8.17 36.00 30.58
CA TYR A 22 -9.54 35.50 30.61
C TYR A 22 -10.47 36.27 29.65
N MET A 23 -10.31 37.59 29.54
CA MET A 23 -11.09 38.44 28.63
C MET A 23 -10.71 38.26 27.16
N ILE A 24 -9.45 37.93 26.87
CA ILE A 24 -8.93 37.74 25.50
C ILE A 24 -9.20 36.31 24.98
N TYR A 25 -9.38 35.32 25.87
CA TYR A 25 -9.72 33.93 25.53
C TYR A 25 -10.93 33.76 24.58
N PRO A 26 -12.11 34.39 24.79
CA PRO A 26 -13.24 34.24 23.87
C PRO A 26 -13.00 34.84 22.47
N VAL A 27 -12.08 35.81 22.34
CA VAL A 27 -11.72 36.44 21.06
C VAL A 27 -10.72 35.58 20.26
N LEU A 28 -9.85 34.83 20.94
CA LEU A 28 -8.92 33.89 20.31
C LEU A 28 -9.54 32.52 20.00
N LYS A 29 -10.64 32.14 20.68
CA LYS A 29 -11.33 30.87 20.49
C LYS A 29 -11.72 30.56 19.02
N PRO A 30 -12.20 31.52 18.20
CA PRO A 30 -12.50 31.27 16.79
C PRO A 30 -11.25 31.05 15.93
N ALA A 31 -10.12 31.71 16.25
CA ALA A 31 -8.86 31.58 15.51
C ALA A 31 -8.10 30.28 15.84
N LEU A 32 -8.37 29.68 17.00
CA LEU A 32 -7.83 28.36 17.40
C LEU A 32 -8.70 27.19 16.92
N LYS A 33 -9.88 27.46 16.34
CA LYS A 33 -10.79 26.46 15.75
C LYS A 33 -10.47 26.11 14.30
N SER A 34 -9.25 26.39 13.82
CA SER A 34 -8.79 25.97 12.49
C SER A 34 -8.60 24.44 12.34
N GLY A 35 -9.02 23.64 13.33
CA GLY A 35 -9.18 22.19 13.19
C GLY A 35 -10.44 21.78 12.42
N ASP A 36 -11.47 22.64 12.32
CA ASP A 36 -12.74 22.33 11.67
C ASP A 36 -12.65 22.32 10.12
N THR A 37 -11.56 22.83 9.53
CA THR A 37 -11.45 22.99 8.06
C THR A 37 -11.04 21.71 7.33
N PHE A 38 -10.24 20.85 7.97
CA PHE A 38 -9.83 19.58 7.36
C PHE A 38 -10.97 18.56 7.39
N GLU A 39 -11.64 18.42 8.53
CA GLU A 39 -12.74 17.45 8.68
C GLU A 39 -13.94 17.82 7.82
N ALA A 40 -14.27 19.12 7.74
CA ALA A 40 -15.29 19.62 6.82
C ALA A 40 -14.90 19.42 5.34
N GLY A 41 -13.63 19.63 4.99
CA GLY A 41 -13.12 19.39 3.63
C GLY A 41 -13.16 17.92 3.23
N TRP A 42 -12.80 17.03 4.15
CA TRP A 42 -12.87 15.58 3.98
C TRP A 42 -14.32 15.09 3.82
N GLN A 43 -15.23 15.54 4.69
CA GLN A 43 -16.65 15.19 4.59
C GLN A 43 -17.26 15.70 3.28
N ALA A 44 -16.96 16.94 2.87
CA ALA A 44 -17.45 17.48 1.59
C ALA A 44 -16.90 16.71 0.37
N ALA A 45 -15.66 16.22 0.44
CA ALA A 45 -15.09 15.36 -0.62
C ALA A 45 -15.76 13.99 -0.65
N LYS A 46 -15.99 13.37 0.51
CA LYS A 46 -16.69 12.09 0.63
C LYS A 46 -18.13 12.20 0.13
N GLU A 47 -18.85 13.25 0.52
CA GLU A 47 -20.22 13.52 0.08
C GLU A 47 -20.30 13.77 -1.43
N ARG A 48 -19.33 14.50 -2.02
CA ARG A 48 -19.26 14.65 -3.48
C ARG A 48 -18.97 13.35 -4.21
N LEU A 49 -18.17 12.47 -3.63
CA LEU A 49 -17.92 11.14 -4.18
C LEU A 49 -19.20 10.28 -4.14
N GLU A 50 -19.93 10.31 -3.03
CA GLU A 50 -21.22 9.61 -2.84
C GLU A 50 -22.33 10.17 -3.75
N GLN A 51 -22.34 11.49 -3.99
CA GLN A 51 -23.29 12.15 -4.90
C GLN A 51 -22.91 12.03 -6.38
N SER A 52 -21.66 11.71 -6.70
CA SER A 52 -21.29 11.43 -8.07
C SER A 52 -21.87 10.08 -8.48
N ASP A 53 -22.37 9.95 -9.71
CA ASP A 53 -22.73 8.66 -10.33
C ASP A 53 -21.53 7.71 -10.51
N PHE A 54 -20.44 7.95 -9.78
CA PHE A 54 -19.30 7.08 -9.61
C PHE A 54 -19.70 5.89 -8.74
N ASN A 55 -20.56 5.05 -9.31
CA ASN A 55 -21.01 3.81 -8.73
C ASN A 55 -19.91 2.75 -8.92
N MET A 56 -18.83 2.85 -8.14
CA MET A 56 -17.95 1.70 -7.98
C MET A 56 -18.77 0.59 -7.34
N PRO A 57 -18.90 -0.59 -7.96
CA PRO A 57 -19.62 -1.70 -7.34
C PRO A 57 -18.99 -2.02 -5.98
N THR A 58 -19.68 -1.67 -4.90
CA THR A 58 -19.17 -1.76 -3.52
C THR A 58 -19.04 -3.21 -3.05
N ASP A 59 -19.76 -4.14 -3.70
CA ASP A 59 -19.84 -5.55 -3.33
C ASP A 59 -19.01 -6.46 -4.25
N MET A 60 -17.95 -5.94 -4.88
CA MET A 60 -16.99 -6.84 -5.54
C MET A 60 -16.21 -7.62 -4.49
N GLU A 61 -16.35 -8.93 -4.52
CA GLU A 61 -15.46 -9.84 -3.80
C GLU A 61 -14.04 -9.66 -4.34
N ILE A 62 -13.08 -9.49 -3.43
CA ILE A 62 -11.68 -9.37 -3.78
C ILE A 62 -11.02 -10.66 -3.32
N THR A 63 -10.71 -11.53 -4.27
CA THR A 63 -10.04 -12.82 -4.02
C THR A 63 -8.56 -12.78 -4.37
N SER A 64 -8.06 -11.66 -4.90
CA SER A 64 -6.66 -11.49 -5.26
C SER A 64 -6.12 -10.13 -4.86
N ILE A 65 -4.84 -10.11 -4.50
CA ILE A 65 -4.09 -8.88 -4.23
C ILE A 65 -2.73 -8.92 -4.95
N TYR A 66 -2.25 -7.74 -5.30
CA TYR A 66 -0.91 -7.54 -5.83
C TYR A 66 -0.11 -6.68 -4.86
N GLY A 67 1.15 -7.07 -4.61
CA GLY A 67 1.98 -6.32 -3.70
C GLY A 67 3.43 -6.77 -3.68
N LYS A 68 4.18 -6.19 -2.73
CA LYS A 68 5.59 -6.48 -2.52
C LYS A 68 5.80 -7.19 -1.20
N ILE A 69 6.64 -8.23 -1.18
CA ILE A 69 7.03 -8.91 0.04
C ILE A 69 7.90 -7.97 0.89
N THR A 70 7.50 -7.75 2.13
CA THR A 70 8.25 -6.94 3.11
C THR A 70 8.93 -7.79 4.17
N LYS A 71 8.37 -8.96 4.47
CA LYS A 71 8.88 -9.87 5.50
C LYS A 71 8.42 -11.30 5.22
N ILE A 72 9.28 -12.28 5.51
CA ILE A 72 8.97 -13.70 5.46
C ILE A 72 9.37 -14.30 6.82
N GLU A 73 8.43 -14.92 7.52
CA GLU A 73 8.62 -15.56 8.82
C GLU A 73 7.96 -16.93 8.83
N GLY A 74 8.71 -17.99 8.46
CA GLY A 74 8.17 -19.33 8.35
C GLY A 74 7.13 -19.41 7.24
N ASP A 75 5.89 -19.72 7.60
CA ASP A 75 4.72 -19.82 6.72
C ASP A 75 4.00 -18.47 6.49
N LYS A 76 4.42 -17.40 7.19
CA LYS A 76 3.80 -16.08 7.12
C LYS A 76 4.60 -15.13 6.24
N ILE A 77 3.94 -14.59 5.22
CA ILE A 77 4.47 -13.60 4.29
C ILE A 77 3.75 -12.28 4.54
N THR A 78 4.49 -11.23 4.88
CA THR A 78 3.94 -9.88 5.01
C THR A 78 4.06 -9.17 3.67
N VAL A 79 2.92 -8.77 3.11
CA VAL A 79 2.81 -8.16 1.78
C VAL A 79 2.33 -6.73 1.92
N ALA A 80 3.11 -5.78 1.39
CA ALA A 80 2.66 -4.40 1.20
C ALA A 80 1.90 -4.31 -0.12
N ILE A 81 0.64 -3.95 -0.07
CA ILE A 81 -0.25 -3.82 -1.24
C ILE A 81 -0.50 -2.34 -1.54
N THR A 82 -0.87 -2.07 -2.78
CA THR A 82 -1.47 -0.78 -3.12
C THR A 82 -2.89 -0.74 -2.52
N PRO A 83 -3.32 0.38 -1.89
CA PRO A 83 -4.66 0.50 -1.35
C PRO A 83 -5.71 0.19 -2.43
N LEU A 84 -6.66 -0.70 -2.10
CA LEU A 84 -7.72 -1.12 -3.01
C LEU A 84 -8.72 0.02 -3.30
N SER A 85 -8.79 1.00 -2.40
CA SER A 85 -9.58 2.21 -2.53
C SER A 85 -8.84 3.38 -1.88
N PRO A 86 -8.96 4.62 -2.43
CA PRO A 86 -8.37 5.81 -1.81
C PRO A 86 -8.92 6.11 -0.40
N LEU A 87 -10.07 5.52 -0.05
CA LEU A 87 -10.72 5.66 1.26
C LEU A 87 -10.58 4.39 2.13
N ALA A 88 -9.79 3.40 1.71
CA ALA A 88 -9.57 2.19 2.49
C ALA A 88 -8.82 2.50 3.80
N ASP A 89 -8.99 1.65 4.82
CA ASP A 89 -8.23 1.75 6.07
C ASP A 89 -6.74 1.53 5.77
N PRO A 90 -5.85 2.51 6.06
CA PRO A 90 -4.41 2.37 5.84
C PRO A 90 -3.78 1.17 6.57
N LYS A 91 -4.42 0.63 7.62
CA LYS A 91 -3.95 -0.58 8.31
C LYS A 91 -4.01 -1.83 7.43
N LEU A 92 -4.75 -1.77 6.33
CA LEU A 92 -4.94 -2.84 5.37
C LEU A 92 -3.95 -2.78 4.19
N ASP A 93 -3.13 -1.73 4.11
CA ASP A 93 -2.05 -1.61 3.11
C ASP A 93 -0.95 -2.65 3.34
N THR A 94 -0.89 -3.23 4.53
CA THR A 94 -0.01 -4.35 4.86
C THR A 94 -0.85 -5.56 5.28
N ARG A 95 -0.74 -6.65 4.52
CA ARG A 95 -1.45 -7.90 4.74
C ARG A 95 -0.49 -8.98 5.17
N ILE A 96 -0.96 -9.92 5.98
CA ILE A 96 -0.22 -11.10 6.37
C ILE A 96 -0.88 -12.30 5.69
N VAL A 97 -0.13 -12.93 4.80
CA VAL A 97 -0.55 -14.07 4.01
C VAL A 97 0.07 -15.32 4.63
N THR A 98 -0.75 -16.29 4.98
CA THR A 98 -0.28 -17.61 5.43
C THR A 98 -0.26 -18.56 4.25
N ALA A 99 0.91 -19.14 3.96
CA ALA A 99 1.08 -20.17 2.93
C ALA A 99 1.11 -21.54 3.61
N ASN A 100 0.12 -22.38 3.31
CA ASN A 100 0.02 -23.73 3.85
C ASN A 100 0.57 -24.76 2.86
N GLU A 101 0.51 -26.04 3.23
CA GLU A 101 0.97 -27.14 2.36
C GLU A 101 0.17 -27.29 1.05
N ASN A 102 -1.03 -26.71 0.98
CA ASN A 102 -1.88 -26.71 -0.22
C ASN A 102 -1.68 -25.46 -1.09
N THR A 103 -0.91 -24.48 -0.62
CA THR A 103 -0.66 -23.24 -1.36
C THR A 103 0.31 -23.52 -2.50
N LYS A 104 -0.13 -23.29 -3.74
CA LYS A 104 0.72 -23.47 -4.92
C LYS A 104 1.46 -22.18 -5.24
N ILE A 105 2.78 -22.23 -5.31
CA ILE A 105 3.62 -21.06 -5.58
C ILE A 105 4.22 -21.21 -6.98
N TYR A 106 3.96 -20.24 -7.84
CA TYR A 106 4.41 -20.23 -9.22
C TYR A 106 5.35 -19.08 -9.50
N LYS A 107 6.46 -19.35 -10.17
CA LYS A 107 7.30 -18.37 -10.82
C LYS A 107 6.83 -18.22 -12.27
N LEU A 108 6.50 -16.99 -12.65
CA LEU A 108 6.17 -16.61 -14.01
C LEU A 108 7.44 -16.09 -14.70
N THR A 109 7.89 -16.84 -15.69
CA THR A 109 9.04 -16.47 -16.53
C THR A 109 8.52 -16.07 -17.91
N PRO A 110 8.88 -14.88 -18.43
CA PRO A 110 8.48 -14.48 -19.77
C PRO A 110 9.07 -15.44 -20.80
N LYS A 111 8.23 -15.94 -21.71
CA LYS A 111 8.70 -16.76 -22.83
C LYS A 111 9.45 -15.88 -23.84
N SER A 112 10.40 -16.48 -24.55
CA SER A 112 11.07 -15.83 -25.68
C SER A 112 10.14 -15.71 -26.89
N GLU A 113 10.42 -14.78 -27.81
CA GLU A 113 9.65 -14.62 -29.05
C GLU A 113 9.73 -15.87 -29.94
N GLU A 114 10.84 -16.61 -29.88
CA GLU A 114 11.02 -17.86 -30.62
C GLU A 114 10.12 -18.97 -30.07
N GLU A 115 10.05 -19.15 -28.75
CA GLU A 115 9.15 -20.13 -28.12
C GLU A 115 7.67 -19.80 -28.38
N MET A 116 7.30 -18.52 -28.38
CA MET A 116 5.93 -18.11 -28.71
C MET A 116 5.58 -18.39 -30.18
N ARG A 117 6.53 -18.18 -31.11
CA ARG A 117 6.33 -18.52 -32.53
C ARG A 117 6.21 -20.01 -32.77
N GLU A 118 6.98 -20.84 -32.08
CA GLU A 118 6.88 -22.30 -32.21
C GLU A 118 5.50 -22.81 -31.77
N GLU A 119 4.96 -22.31 -30.66
CA GLU A 119 3.61 -22.65 -30.20
C GLU A 119 2.53 -22.21 -31.20
N GLU A 120 2.67 -21.03 -31.82
CA GLU A 120 1.74 -20.56 -32.86
C GLU A 120 1.76 -21.42 -34.14
N ILE A 121 2.90 -22.05 -34.46
CA ILE A 121 3.05 -22.90 -35.65
C ILE A 121 2.53 -24.33 -35.40
N GLU A 122 2.60 -24.81 -34.15
CA GLU A 122 2.12 -26.15 -33.77
C GLU A 122 0.57 -26.23 -33.70
N ILE A 123 -0.09 -25.11 -33.37
CA ILE A 123 -1.55 -24.97 -33.42
C ILE A 123 -1.94 -24.80 -34.91
N GLY A 124 -2.20 -25.92 -35.58
CA GLY A 124 -2.47 -25.96 -37.03
C GLY A 124 -3.63 -25.05 -37.49
N PRO A 125 -3.73 -24.77 -38.80
CA PRO A 125 -4.59 -23.71 -39.38
C PRO A 125 -6.11 -23.90 -39.19
N ASP A 126 -6.55 -25.06 -38.69
CA ASP A 126 -7.98 -25.40 -38.49
C ASP A 126 -8.44 -25.25 -37.03
N GLU A 127 -7.55 -24.94 -36.09
CA GLU A 127 -7.89 -24.64 -34.70
C GLU A 127 -7.94 -23.12 -34.47
N ILE A 128 -8.92 -22.64 -33.71
CA ILE A 128 -9.03 -21.22 -33.37
C ILE A 128 -7.71 -20.84 -32.68
N PRO A 129 -6.93 -19.86 -33.18
CA PRO A 129 -5.64 -19.53 -32.62
C PRO A 129 -5.84 -19.06 -31.17
N MET A 130 -5.60 -19.95 -30.23
CA MET A 130 -5.46 -19.58 -28.84
C MET A 130 -4.12 -18.86 -28.74
N SER A 131 -4.17 -17.57 -28.40
CA SER A 131 -2.96 -16.77 -28.18
C SER A 131 -2.05 -17.53 -27.22
N ALA A 132 -0.80 -17.76 -27.63
CA ALA A 132 0.20 -18.40 -26.80
C ALA A 132 0.29 -17.67 -25.45
N GLU A 133 0.35 -18.42 -24.34
CA GLU A 133 0.50 -17.80 -23.02
C GLU A 133 1.89 -17.14 -22.95
N PRO A 134 1.99 -15.83 -22.64
CA PRO A 134 3.26 -15.10 -22.70
C PRO A 134 4.23 -15.49 -21.58
N TYR A 135 3.78 -16.25 -20.59
CA TYR A 135 4.57 -16.67 -19.44
C TYR A 135 4.56 -18.18 -19.29
N LYS A 136 5.72 -18.75 -18.95
CA LYS A 136 5.84 -20.11 -18.45
C LYS A 136 5.67 -20.10 -16.94
N ARG A 137 4.87 -21.04 -16.41
CA ARG A 137 4.66 -21.21 -14.96
C ARG A 137 5.55 -22.33 -14.45
N GLU A 138 6.42 -22.02 -13.50
CA GLU A 138 7.29 -22.98 -12.83
C GLU A 138 6.91 -23.05 -11.35
N GLU A 139 6.60 -24.25 -10.85
CA GLU A 139 6.26 -24.43 -9.44
C GLU A 139 7.53 -24.31 -8.58
N ILE A 140 7.51 -23.40 -7.61
CA ILE A 140 8.63 -23.09 -6.72
C ILE A 140 8.22 -23.29 -5.26
N SER A 141 9.20 -23.33 -4.37
CA SER A 141 8.95 -23.42 -2.93
C SER A 141 8.87 -22.04 -2.29
N LEU A 142 8.32 -21.96 -1.07
CA LEU A 142 8.30 -20.72 -0.30
C LEU A 142 9.71 -20.19 0.03
N SER A 143 10.71 -21.09 0.07
CA SER A 143 12.11 -20.74 0.32
C SER A 143 12.75 -19.95 -0.83
N ASP A 144 12.18 -20.03 -2.03
CA ASP A 144 12.67 -19.33 -3.22
C ASP A 144 12.16 -17.88 -3.28
N LEU A 145 11.18 -17.52 -2.44
CA LEU A 145 10.66 -16.16 -2.33
C LEU A 145 11.65 -15.26 -1.60
N GLN A 146 11.81 -14.04 -2.11
CA GLN A 146 12.71 -13.05 -1.55
C GLN A 146 11.95 -11.83 -1.03
N VAL A 147 12.50 -11.20 0.00
CA VAL A 147 12.04 -9.87 0.43
C VAL A 147 12.29 -8.89 -0.72
N ASP A 148 11.39 -7.92 -0.90
CA ASP A 148 11.37 -6.94 -1.99
C ASP A 148 10.82 -7.46 -3.33
N GLN A 149 10.47 -8.75 -3.43
CA GLN A 149 9.86 -9.34 -4.62
C GLN A 149 8.39 -8.95 -4.76
N LYS A 150 7.94 -8.73 -6.01
CA LYS A 150 6.54 -8.46 -6.31
C LYS A 150 5.78 -9.78 -6.53
N ILE A 151 4.63 -9.91 -5.89
CA ILE A 151 3.81 -11.10 -5.95
C ILE A 151 2.34 -10.76 -6.14
N SER A 152 1.63 -11.68 -6.79
CA SER A 152 0.18 -11.76 -6.86
C SER A 152 -0.27 -12.91 -5.96
N VAL A 153 -1.14 -12.62 -5.00
CA VAL A 153 -1.68 -13.62 -4.07
C VAL A 153 -3.15 -13.82 -4.37
N PHE A 154 -3.57 -15.08 -4.47
CA PHE A 154 -4.95 -15.48 -4.69
C PHE A 154 -5.45 -16.30 -3.50
N ALA A 155 -6.68 -16.05 -3.08
CA ALA A 155 -7.35 -16.72 -1.97
C ALA A 155 -8.72 -17.23 -2.41
N ALA A 156 -9.21 -18.29 -1.75
CA ALA A 156 -10.52 -18.88 -2.02
C ALA A 156 -11.69 -18.06 -1.43
N GLU A 157 -11.41 -17.08 -0.58
CA GLU A 157 -12.39 -16.26 0.13
C GLU A 157 -12.20 -14.78 -0.16
N ASP A 158 -13.22 -13.96 0.13
CA ASP A 158 -13.12 -12.51 0.04
C ASP A 158 -12.16 -11.96 1.11
N ILE A 159 -11.10 -11.31 0.65
CA ILE A 159 -10.01 -10.75 1.45
C ILE A 159 -10.04 -9.21 1.50
N LYS A 160 -11.08 -8.56 0.98
CA LYS A 160 -11.22 -7.10 0.93
C LYS A 160 -10.92 -6.41 2.27
N GLU A 161 -11.52 -6.90 3.35
CA GLU A 161 -11.40 -6.31 4.70
C GLU A 161 -10.48 -7.11 5.64
N LYS A 162 -9.88 -8.22 5.18
CA LYS A 162 -9.11 -9.13 6.04
C LYS A 162 -7.63 -8.80 6.07
N LYS A 163 -7.10 -8.53 7.26
CA LYS A 163 -5.64 -8.28 7.42
C LYS A 163 -4.80 -9.55 7.29
N GLU A 164 -5.35 -10.66 7.74
CA GLU A 164 -4.73 -11.98 7.78
C GLU A 164 -5.61 -12.98 7.02
N PHE A 165 -5.02 -13.74 6.10
CA PHE A 165 -5.74 -14.77 5.34
C PHE A 165 -4.78 -15.85 4.82
N THR A 166 -5.35 -16.95 4.33
CA THR A 166 -4.60 -18.08 3.77
C THR A 166 -4.62 -18.02 2.25
N ALA A 167 -3.46 -18.15 1.61
CA ALA A 167 -3.35 -18.15 0.16
C ALA A 167 -3.68 -19.54 -0.42
N GLU A 168 -4.40 -19.55 -1.53
CA GLU A 168 -4.57 -20.73 -2.38
C GLU A 168 -3.45 -20.83 -3.40
N SER A 169 -3.10 -19.70 -4.04
CA SER A 169 -1.94 -19.64 -4.91
C SER A 169 -1.21 -18.31 -4.81
N ILE A 170 0.10 -18.37 -5.04
CA ILE A 170 0.99 -17.21 -5.07
C ILE A 170 1.73 -17.24 -6.38
N GLN A 171 1.75 -16.14 -7.11
CA GLN A 171 2.50 -15.99 -8.35
C GLN A 171 3.54 -14.90 -8.17
N THR A 172 4.76 -15.13 -8.62
CA THR A 172 5.81 -14.12 -8.69
C THR A 172 6.24 -13.91 -10.12
N GLU A 173 6.51 -12.67 -10.48
CA GLU A 173 7.17 -12.33 -11.73
C GLU A 173 8.68 -12.34 -11.52
N GLU A 174 9.41 -12.95 -12.45
CA GLU A 174 10.87 -12.78 -12.51
C GLU A 174 11.18 -11.37 -12.97
N VAL A 175 11.63 -10.52 -12.04
CA VAL A 175 12.27 -9.27 -12.43
C VAL A 175 13.60 -9.67 -13.03
N LEU A 176 13.73 -9.58 -14.36
CA LEU A 176 15.01 -9.71 -15.02
C LEU A 176 15.97 -8.77 -14.30
N SER A 177 16.90 -9.35 -13.54
CA SER A 177 18.01 -8.64 -12.93
C SER A 177 18.94 -8.24 -14.08
N VAL A 178 18.51 -7.26 -14.88
CA VAL A 178 19.40 -6.52 -15.75
C VAL A 178 20.23 -5.68 -14.78
N SER A 179 21.27 -6.28 -14.22
CA SER A 179 22.30 -5.53 -13.52
C SER A 179 22.84 -4.55 -14.55
N PRO A 180 22.62 -3.23 -14.44
CA PRO A 180 23.31 -2.32 -15.32
C PRO A 180 24.78 -2.45 -14.92
N GLU A 181 25.57 -3.17 -15.73
CA GLU A 181 27.01 -2.95 -15.75
C GLU A 181 27.18 -1.48 -16.08
N LEU A 182 27.39 -0.68 -15.04
CA LEU A 182 27.81 0.70 -15.18
C LEU A 182 29.06 0.65 -16.07
N PRO A 183 29.07 1.32 -17.24
CA PRO A 183 30.28 1.37 -18.03
C PRO A 183 31.39 1.93 -17.14
N GLU A 184 32.47 1.16 -16.98
CA GLU A 184 33.66 1.60 -16.26
C GLU A 184 34.00 3.01 -16.72
N SER A 185 33.96 3.96 -15.78
CA SER A 185 34.31 5.34 -16.04
C SER A 185 35.70 5.35 -16.70
N PRO A 186 35.86 5.91 -17.90
CA PRO A 186 37.18 5.95 -18.54
C PRO A 186 38.15 6.69 -17.62
N GLU A 187 39.23 6.00 -17.23
CA GLU A 187 40.30 6.61 -16.45
C GLU A 187 40.85 7.83 -17.21
N LEU A 188 40.83 9.00 -16.57
CA LEU A 188 41.41 10.22 -17.10
C LEU A 188 42.92 10.02 -17.31
N PRO A 189 43.46 10.22 -18.52
CA PRO A 189 44.91 10.20 -18.74
C PRO A 189 45.58 11.36 -17.98
N LYS A 190 46.68 11.03 -17.29
CA LYS A 190 47.52 11.96 -16.50
C LYS A 190 48.35 12.89 -17.37
#